data_AF-A0A7R9P0J8-F1
#
_entry.id   AF-A0A7R9P0J8-F1
#
_cell.length_a   1.000
_cell.length_b   1.000
_cell.length_c   1.000
_cell.angle_alpha   90.00
_cell.angle_beta   90.00
_cell.angle_gamma   90.00
#
_symmetry.space_group_name_H-M   'P 1'
#
loop_
_entity.id
_entity.type
_entity.pdbx_description
1 polymer ?
#
loop_
_entity_poly.entity_id
_entity_poly.type
_entity_poly.pdbx_seq_one_letter_code
_entity_poly.pdbx_strand_id
1 'polypeptide(L)'
;MEISPEEAKSQKGCAVKKYVGVGVGIASLITENLLSHPFVVLRRQCQIQNNSTRYHLLPVTLLPVIVHLHRRQGVTTLWKGLGSVLMVRGMTLAVEDLITKFTPWPNTTLAIITPFYSASLVETVQSDIASEKPGIFDVFKDGVCRLVNWGSSQKGRMLPVWALVVPTVFHGLLKYLFSLVVRGGALPRDLMDQTSSQEIELTATLVGLFSADVAFYPLETILHRLHLQGTRTITDNLDSGYEVTPILTSYE
;
A
#
# COMPACT_ATOMS: atom_id res chain seq x y z
N MET A 1 -16.88 35.72 -40.45
CA MET A 1 -15.66 35.41 -39.66
C MET A 1 -15.51 33.91 -39.69
N GLU A 2 -15.01 33.37 -40.81
CA GLU A 2 -14.76 31.94 -40.95
C GLU A 2 -13.49 31.61 -40.17
N ILE A 3 -13.59 30.65 -39.25
CA ILE A 3 -12.47 30.15 -38.47
C ILE A 3 -11.49 29.50 -39.44
N SER A 4 -10.25 29.99 -39.47
CA SER A 4 -9.21 29.46 -40.35
C SER A 4 -8.94 27.98 -40.03
N PRO A 5 -8.79 27.09 -41.02
CA PRO A 5 -8.65 25.65 -40.82
C PRO A 5 -7.43 25.24 -39.94
N GLU A 6 -6.44 26.13 -39.76
CA GLU A 6 -5.33 25.92 -38.83
C GLU A 6 -5.72 26.04 -37.35
N GLU A 7 -6.61 26.98 -36.99
CA GLU A 7 -7.06 27.16 -35.60
C GLU A 7 -7.90 25.96 -35.14
N ALA A 8 -8.75 25.43 -36.02
CA ALA A 8 -9.54 24.23 -35.76
C ALA A 8 -8.67 22.97 -35.58
N LYS A 9 -7.52 22.88 -36.27
CA LYS A 9 -6.57 21.76 -36.16
C LYS A 9 -5.77 21.84 -34.86
N SER A 10 -5.37 23.04 -34.45
CA SER A 10 -4.69 23.31 -33.18
C SER A 10 -5.60 23.03 -31.97
N GLN A 11 -6.87 23.43 -32.05
CA GLN A 11 -7.87 23.20 -31.00
C GLN A 11 -8.21 21.71 -30.82
N LYS A 12 -8.32 20.95 -31.93
CA LYS A 12 -8.45 19.49 -31.90
C LYS A 12 -7.21 18.82 -31.30
N GLY A 13 -6.00 19.26 -31.65
CA GLY A 13 -4.76 18.74 -31.07
C GLY A 13 -4.64 18.97 -29.55
N CYS A 14 -5.07 20.14 -29.07
CA CYS A 14 -5.12 20.46 -27.64
C CYS A 14 -6.15 19.59 -26.90
N ALA A 15 -7.34 19.39 -27.48
CA ALA A 15 -8.37 18.52 -26.92
C ALA A 15 -7.89 17.07 -26.82
N VAL A 16 -7.31 16.51 -27.89
CA VAL A 16 -6.76 15.14 -27.91
C VAL A 16 -5.67 14.96 -26.85
N LYS A 17 -4.74 15.91 -26.70
CA LYS A 17 -3.71 15.85 -25.65
C LYS A 17 -4.30 15.85 -24.24
N LYS A 18 -5.36 16.62 -23.99
CA LYS A 18 -6.09 16.61 -22.71
C LYS A 18 -6.77 15.26 -22.44
N TYR A 19 -7.46 14.70 -23.43
CA TYR A 19 -8.09 13.38 -23.30
C TYR A 19 -7.08 12.25 -23.08
N VAL A 20 -5.96 12.28 -23.79
CA VAL A 20 -4.86 11.33 -23.59
C VAL A 20 -4.26 11.48 -22.19
N GLY A 21 -4.01 12.70 -21.72
CA GLY A 21 -3.51 12.95 -20.36
C GLY A 21 -4.46 12.44 -19.27
N VAL A 22 -5.76 12.72 -19.40
CA VAL A 22 -6.79 12.20 -18.48
C VAL A 22 -6.86 10.67 -18.54
N GLY A 23 -6.84 10.09 -19.74
CA GLY A 23 -6.87 8.65 -19.95
C GLY A 23 -5.67 7.93 -19.32
N VAL A 24 -4.46 8.47 -19.51
CA VAL A 24 -3.23 7.93 -18.90
C VAL A 24 -3.27 8.04 -17.37
N GLY A 25 -3.80 9.14 -16.83
CA GLY A 25 -3.98 9.31 -15.39
C GLY A 25 -4.94 8.28 -14.79
N ILE A 26 -6.12 8.09 -15.42
CA ILE A 26 -7.10 7.08 -14.99
C ILE A 26 -6.51 5.67 -15.10
N ALA A 27 -5.84 5.35 -16.21
CA ALA A 27 -5.20 4.05 -16.40
C ALA A 27 -4.12 3.78 -15.35
N SER A 28 -3.34 4.79 -14.98
CA SER A 28 -2.32 4.67 -13.92
C SER A 28 -2.98 4.40 -12.56
N LEU A 29 -4.05 5.13 -12.22
CA LEU A 29 -4.81 4.89 -10.99
C LEU A 29 -5.41 3.48 -10.94
N ILE A 30 -6.02 3.02 -12.03
CA ILE A 30 -6.59 1.66 -12.11
C ILE A 30 -5.47 0.62 -11.97
N THR A 31 -4.34 0.82 -12.65
CA THR A 31 -3.22 -0.12 -12.59
C THR A 31 -2.64 -0.21 -11.18
N GLU A 32 -2.41 0.95 -10.56
CA GLU A 32 -1.79 1.05 -9.25
C GLU A 32 -2.70 0.62 -8.10
N ASN A 33 -4.02 0.82 -8.23
CA ASN A 33 -4.97 0.55 -7.14
C ASN A 33 -5.76 -0.74 -7.35
N LEU A 34 -6.14 -1.09 -8.58
CA LEU A 34 -7.00 -2.24 -8.86
C LEU A 34 -6.20 -3.45 -9.32
N LEU A 35 -5.33 -3.30 -10.33
CA LEU A 35 -4.59 -4.42 -10.92
C LEU A 35 -3.48 -4.96 -10.00
N SER A 36 -2.83 -4.07 -9.25
CA SER A 36 -1.77 -4.46 -8.31
C SER A 36 -2.31 -5.09 -7.02
N HIS A 37 -3.59 -4.85 -6.69
CA HIS A 37 -4.17 -5.17 -5.38
C HIS A 37 -4.09 -6.65 -4.98
N PRO A 38 -4.38 -7.61 -5.88
CA PRO A 38 -4.21 -9.04 -5.57
C PRO A 38 -2.82 -9.39 -5.07
N PHE A 39 -1.78 -8.80 -5.68
CA PHE A 39 -0.39 -9.04 -5.30
C PHE A 39 -0.07 -8.41 -3.95
N VAL A 40 -0.63 -7.25 -3.65
CA VAL A 40 -0.48 -6.59 -2.34
C VAL A 40 -1.11 -7.43 -1.24
N VAL A 41 -2.33 -7.94 -1.45
CA VAL A 41 -3.01 -8.81 -0.48
C VAL A 41 -2.23 -10.09 -0.24
N LEU A 42 -1.84 -10.79 -1.31
CA LEU A 42 -1.07 -12.04 -1.21
C LEU A 42 0.28 -11.81 -0.51
N ARG A 43 1.00 -10.73 -0.85
CA ARG A 43 2.25 -10.36 -0.19
C ARG A 43 2.05 -10.16 1.31
N ARG A 44 1.06 -9.34 1.71
CA ARG A 44 0.79 -9.06 3.13
C ARG A 44 0.47 -10.35 3.90
N GLN A 45 -0.40 -11.19 3.34
CA GLN A 45 -0.74 -12.48 3.92
C GLN A 45 0.50 -13.37 4.12
N CYS A 46 1.41 -13.42 3.14
CA CYS A 46 2.66 -14.16 3.25
C CYS A 46 3.59 -13.57 4.34
N GLN A 47 3.68 -12.24 4.44
CA GLN A 47 4.53 -11.56 5.44
C GLN A 47 4.09 -11.86 6.88
N ILE A 48 2.81 -12.11 7.10
CA ILE A 48 2.26 -12.29 8.44
C ILE A 48 2.35 -13.76 8.90
N GLN A 49 2.22 -14.69 7.96
CA GLN A 49 2.23 -16.13 8.20
C GLN A 49 3.64 -16.62 8.57
N ASN A 50 3.93 -16.70 9.86
CA ASN A 50 5.23 -17.13 10.38
C ASN A 50 5.40 -18.65 10.44
N ASN A 51 4.31 -19.42 10.44
CA ASN A 51 4.33 -20.88 10.57
C ASN A 51 4.11 -21.59 9.23
N SER A 52 4.66 -21.03 8.14
CA SER A 52 4.56 -21.65 6.82
C SER A 52 5.53 -22.82 6.71
N THR A 53 5.00 -23.95 6.28
CA THR A 53 5.74 -25.19 6.01
C THR A 53 6.30 -25.23 4.58
N ARG A 54 5.77 -24.40 3.68
CA ARG A 54 6.16 -24.34 2.27
C ARG A 54 6.87 -23.03 1.95
N TYR A 55 8.11 -23.13 1.48
CA TYR A 55 8.97 -21.97 1.27
C TYR A 55 8.56 -21.00 0.14
N HIS A 56 7.54 -21.33 -0.67
CA HIS A 56 7.03 -20.52 -1.80
C HIS A 56 8.07 -19.62 -2.51
N LEU A 57 9.24 -20.17 -2.84
CA LEU A 57 10.41 -19.41 -3.33
C LEU A 57 10.16 -18.78 -4.71
N LEU A 58 9.18 -19.30 -5.44
CA LEU A 58 8.77 -18.80 -6.75
C LEU A 58 7.28 -18.47 -6.72
N PRO A 59 6.85 -17.37 -7.36
CA PRO A 59 5.43 -16.99 -7.42
C PRO A 59 4.56 -18.06 -8.10
N VAL A 60 5.17 -18.90 -8.95
CA VAL A 60 4.51 -20.04 -9.60
C VAL A 60 3.98 -21.05 -8.58
N THR A 61 4.68 -21.25 -7.47
CA THR A 61 4.24 -22.17 -6.41
C THR A 61 3.04 -21.64 -5.63
N LEU A 62 2.74 -20.34 -5.72
CA LEU A 62 1.59 -19.70 -5.09
C LEU A 62 0.31 -19.83 -5.94
N LEU A 63 0.45 -20.03 -7.26
CA LEU A 63 -0.69 -20.20 -8.18
C LEU A 63 -1.67 -21.31 -7.77
N PRO A 64 -1.25 -22.54 -7.42
CA PRO A 64 -2.20 -23.57 -6.99
C PRO A 64 -2.97 -23.13 -5.74
N VAL A 65 -2.32 -22.46 -4.79
CA VAL A 65 -2.97 -21.93 -3.58
C VAL A 65 -3.99 -20.85 -3.95
N ILE A 66 -3.65 -19.93 -4.86
CA ILE A 66 -4.58 -18.92 -5.36
C ILE A 66 -5.79 -19.59 -6.02
N VAL A 67 -5.59 -20.63 -6.83
CA VAL A 67 -6.68 -21.36 -7.47
C VAL A 67 -7.57 -22.03 -6.43
N HIS A 68 -7.00 -22.66 -5.40
CA HIS A 68 -7.78 -23.26 -4.30
C HIS A 68 -8.58 -22.19 -3.53
N LEU A 69 -7.94 -21.07 -3.19
CA LEU A 69 -8.58 -19.95 -2.50
C LEU A 69 -9.73 -19.35 -3.34
N HIS A 70 -9.48 -19.15 -4.64
CA HIS A 70 -10.46 -18.68 -5.61
C HIS A 70 -11.66 -19.62 -5.73
N ARG A 71 -11.43 -20.94 -5.81
CA ARG A 71 -12.50 -21.93 -5.89
C ARG A 71 -13.36 -21.98 -4.63
N ARG A 72 -12.79 -21.69 -3.47
CA ARG A 72 -13.48 -21.80 -2.17
C ARG A 72 -14.23 -20.52 -1.78
N GLN A 73 -13.56 -19.37 -1.88
CA GLN A 73 -14.07 -18.10 -1.35
C GLN A 73 -14.44 -17.09 -2.46
N GLY A 74 -14.09 -17.37 -3.73
CA GLY A 74 -14.39 -16.51 -4.88
C GLY A 74 -13.28 -15.52 -5.25
N VAL A 75 -13.45 -14.79 -6.37
CA VAL A 75 -12.44 -13.84 -6.90
C VAL A 75 -12.29 -12.61 -6.01
N THR A 76 -13.36 -12.22 -5.32
CA THR A 76 -13.41 -11.03 -4.45
C THR A 76 -12.44 -11.10 -3.29
N THR A 77 -11.93 -12.29 -2.99
CA THR A 77 -10.98 -12.55 -1.91
C THR A 77 -9.60 -11.92 -2.12
N LEU A 78 -9.21 -11.68 -3.37
CA LEU A 78 -7.97 -10.98 -3.68
C LEU A 78 -8.14 -9.46 -3.64
N TRP A 79 -9.39 -8.98 -3.58
CA TRP A 79 -9.75 -7.57 -3.49
C TRP A 79 -10.31 -7.19 -2.11
N LYS A 80 -9.99 -7.98 -1.09
CA LYS A 80 -10.34 -7.70 0.32
C LYS A 80 -9.76 -6.36 0.78
N GLY A 81 -10.61 -5.48 1.29
CA GLY A 81 -10.22 -4.16 1.76
C GLY A 81 -9.75 -3.20 0.67
N LEU A 82 -10.05 -3.45 -0.61
CA LEU A 82 -9.76 -2.50 -1.69
C LEU A 82 -10.37 -1.12 -1.39
N GLY A 83 -11.61 -1.09 -0.90
CA GLY A 83 -12.32 0.15 -0.58
C GLY A 83 -11.64 0.98 0.51
N SER A 84 -11.20 0.33 1.60
CA SER A 84 -10.50 1.04 2.67
C SER A 84 -9.09 1.46 2.26
N VAL A 85 -8.38 0.65 1.48
CA VAL A 85 -7.06 1.04 0.92
C VAL A 85 -7.18 2.26 0.01
N LEU A 86 -8.19 2.29 -0.87
CA LEU A 86 -8.49 3.45 -1.72
C LEU A 86 -8.84 4.69 -0.89
N MET A 87 -9.65 4.52 0.15
CA MET A 87 -10.01 5.60 1.06
C MET A 87 -8.78 6.15 1.80
N VAL A 88 -7.91 5.27 2.31
CA VAL A 88 -6.65 5.65 2.96
C VAL A 88 -5.75 6.39 1.97
N ARG A 89 -5.61 5.93 0.73
CA ARG A 89 -4.84 6.64 -0.31
C ARG A 89 -5.43 8.02 -0.62
N GLY A 90 -6.75 8.12 -0.73
CA GLY A 90 -7.45 9.41 -0.88
C GLY A 90 -7.20 10.34 0.30
N MET A 91 -7.23 9.82 1.53
CA MET A 91 -6.89 10.57 2.73
C MET A 91 -5.43 11.01 2.74
N THR A 92 -4.49 10.16 2.31
CA THR A 92 -3.07 10.53 2.21
C THR A 92 -2.90 11.75 1.32
N LEU A 93 -3.47 11.73 0.11
CA LEU A 93 -3.39 12.85 -0.82
C LEU A 93 -4.04 14.13 -0.27
N ALA A 94 -5.20 14.00 0.39
CA ALA A 94 -5.89 15.13 1.00
C ALA A 94 -5.09 15.73 2.17
N VAL A 95 -4.52 14.89 3.03
CA VAL A 95 -3.71 15.32 4.18
C VAL A 95 -2.39 15.93 3.70
N GLU A 96 -1.77 15.38 2.67
CA GLU A 96 -0.56 15.95 2.05
C GLU A 96 -0.85 17.35 1.47
N ASP A 97 -1.95 17.54 0.72
CA ASP A 97 -2.32 18.87 0.18
C ASP A 97 -2.64 19.89 1.28
N LEU A 98 -3.23 19.46 2.40
CA LEU A 98 -3.46 20.32 3.55
C LEU A 98 -2.15 20.65 4.27
N ILE A 99 -1.34 19.64 4.59
CA ILE A 99 -0.10 19.83 5.36
C ILE A 99 0.92 20.63 4.57
N THR A 100 1.07 20.40 3.27
CA THR A 100 1.99 21.20 2.43
C THR A 100 1.69 22.70 2.45
N LYS A 101 0.44 23.10 2.74
CA LYS A 101 0.06 24.51 2.93
C LYS A 101 0.44 25.09 4.30
N PHE A 102 0.60 24.24 5.32
CA PHE A 102 0.84 24.67 6.70
C PHE A 102 2.24 24.34 7.22
N THR A 103 2.86 23.24 6.81
CA THR A 103 4.13 22.74 7.36
C THR A 103 4.82 21.78 6.38
N PRO A 104 6.11 21.97 6.00
CA PRO A 104 6.80 21.14 5.02
C PRO A 104 7.32 19.78 5.55
N TRP A 105 6.87 19.34 6.73
CA TRP A 105 7.46 18.18 7.40
C TRP A 105 6.67 16.89 7.09
N PRO A 106 7.29 15.87 6.46
CA PRO A 106 6.59 14.66 5.99
C PRO A 106 6.11 13.74 7.13
N ASN A 107 6.67 13.89 8.33
CA ASN A 107 6.42 13.01 9.47
C ASN A 107 4.99 13.16 10.03
N THR A 108 4.39 14.34 9.90
CA THR A 108 3.06 14.63 10.44
C THR A 108 1.98 13.90 9.64
N THR A 109 2.14 13.83 8.32
CA THR A 109 1.19 13.12 7.44
C THR A 109 1.13 11.65 7.81
N LEU A 110 2.29 11.00 7.95
CA LEU A 110 2.39 9.60 8.33
C LEU A 110 1.73 9.32 9.68
N ALA A 111 1.92 10.19 10.67
CA ALA A 111 1.30 10.04 11.99
C ALA A 111 -0.24 10.04 11.94
N ILE A 112 -0.83 10.94 11.14
CA ILE A 112 -2.30 11.04 10.98
C ILE A 112 -2.86 9.83 10.23
N ILE A 113 -2.14 9.34 9.21
CA ILE A 113 -2.58 8.22 8.36
C ILE A 113 -2.42 6.87 9.07
N THR A 114 -1.42 6.72 9.94
CA THR A 114 -1.06 5.45 10.61
C THR A 114 -2.25 4.68 11.20
N PRO A 115 -3.19 5.27 11.97
CA PRO A 115 -4.33 4.52 12.50
C PRO A 115 -5.28 3.99 11.42
N PHE A 116 -5.46 4.72 10.32
CA PHE A 116 -6.28 4.28 9.18
C PHE A 116 -5.56 3.22 8.34
N TYR A 117 -4.24 3.37 8.15
CA TYR A 117 -3.42 2.35 7.53
C TYR A 117 -3.49 1.04 8.31
N SER A 118 -3.43 1.10 9.64
CA SER A 118 -3.58 -0.08 10.52
C SER A 118 -4.93 -0.78 10.34
N ALA A 119 -6.02 -0.01 10.30
CA ALA A 119 -7.37 -0.54 10.14
C ALA A 119 -7.57 -1.19 8.75
N SER A 120 -7.10 -0.52 7.68
CA SER A 120 -7.15 -1.09 6.32
C SER A 120 -6.24 -2.31 6.14
N LEU A 121 -5.07 -2.35 6.81
CA LEU A 121 -4.20 -3.52 6.82
C LEU A 121 -4.95 -4.74 7.37
N VAL A 122 -5.60 -4.58 8.53
CA VAL A 122 -6.42 -5.63 9.18
C VAL A 122 -7.48 -6.18 8.22
N GLU A 123 -8.22 -5.31 7.54
CA GLU A 123 -9.24 -5.73 6.58
C GLU A 123 -8.65 -6.48 5.39
N THR A 124 -7.47 -6.07 4.90
CA THR A 124 -6.81 -6.74 3.77
C THR A 124 -6.26 -8.13 4.14
N VAL A 125 -6.00 -8.38 5.42
CA VAL A 125 -5.40 -9.63 5.89
C VAL A 125 -6.42 -10.58 6.53
N GLN A 126 -7.59 -10.09 6.93
CA GLN A 126 -8.62 -10.90 7.54
C GLN A 126 -9.28 -11.83 6.50
N SER A 127 -9.49 -13.09 6.88
CA SER A 127 -10.20 -14.07 6.05
C SER A 127 -11.67 -13.66 5.88
N ASP A 128 -12.24 -13.90 4.69
CA ASP A 128 -13.64 -13.56 4.40
C ASP A 128 -14.61 -14.39 5.24
N ILE A 129 -14.16 -15.58 5.68
CA ILE A 129 -14.94 -16.50 6.51
C ILE A 129 -15.08 -15.95 7.94
N ALA A 130 -14.09 -15.20 8.41
CA ALA A 130 -14.06 -14.59 9.73
C ALA A 130 -14.36 -13.08 9.71
N SER A 131 -14.55 -12.50 8.53
CA SER A 131 -14.84 -11.09 8.36
C SER A 131 -16.33 -10.86 8.53
N GLU A 132 -16.72 -10.07 9.54
CA GLU A 132 -18.10 -9.61 9.72
C GLU A 132 -18.46 -8.53 8.69
N LYS A 133 -18.27 -8.79 7.37
CA LYS A 133 -18.48 -7.85 6.24
C LYS A 133 -18.54 -6.37 6.64
N PRO A 134 -17.49 -5.81 7.27
CA PRO A 134 -17.56 -4.46 7.79
C PRO A 134 -17.69 -3.50 6.61
N GLY A 135 -18.51 -2.46 6.74
CA GLY A 135 -18.55 -1.42 5.74
C GLY A 135 -17.21 -0.70 5.66
N ILE A 136 -16.88 -0.12 4.51
CA ILE A 136 -15.67 0.72 4.34
C ILE A 136 -15.61 1.82 5.41
N PHE A 137 -16.78 2.32 5.82
CA PHE A 137 -16.93 3.32 6.88
C PHE A 137 -16.67 2.79 8.30
N ASP A 138 -16.84 1.50 8.55
CA ASP A 138 -16.55 0.90 9.86
C ASP A 138 -15.03 0.88 10.13
N VAL A 139 -14.26 0.60 9.08
CA VAL A 139 -12.78 0.65 9.11
C VAL A 139 -12.29 2.08 9.31
N PHE A 140 -12.93 3.04 8.65
CA PHE A 140 -12.67 4.46 8.90
C PHE A 140 -13.01 4.85 10.34
N LYS A 141 -14.18 4.45 10.85
CA LYS A 141 -14.60 4.71 12.21
C LYS A 141 -13.64 4.08 13.23
N ASP A 142 -13.14 2.88 12.99
CA ASP A 142 -12.10 2.25 13.82
C ASP A 142 -10.81 3.08 13.80
N GLY A 143 -10.39 3.55 12.62
CA GLY A 143 -9.24 4.46 12.47
C GLY A 143 -9.40 5.78 13.24
N VAL A 144 -10.56 6.44 13.14
CA VAL A 144 -10.88 7.66 13.91
C VAL A 144 -10.92 7.36 15.41
N CYS A 145 -11.55 6.25 15.81
CA CYS A 145 -11.63 5.84 17.21
C CYS A 145 -10.23 5.63 17.81
N ARG A 146 -9.32 4.99 17.06
CA ARG A 146 -7.91 4.82 17.43
C ARG A 146 -7.18 6.17 17.56
N LEU A 147 -7.48 7.13 16.68
CA LEU A 147 -6.88 8.47 16.73
C LEU A 147 -7.39 9.30 17.92
N VAL A 148 -8.69 9.27 18.19
CA VAL A 148 -9.35 10.06 19.26
C VAL A 148 -9.07 9.49 20.65
N ASN A 149 -9.08 8.16 20.80
CA ASN A 149 -8.82 7.48 22.08
C ASN A 149 -7.33 7.16 22.26
N TRP A 150 -6.53 8.22 22.21
CA TRP A 150 -5.06 8.30 22.26
C TRP A 150 -4.35 7.44 23.32
N GLY A 151 -5.06 6.95 24.34
CA GLY A 151 -4.49 6.19 25.45
C GLY A 151 -5.33 5.03 26.00
N SER A 152 -6.50 4.71 25.45
CA SER A 152 -7.33 3.60 25.96
C SER A 152 -7.37 2.43 24.97
N SER A 153 -6.85 1.28 25.38
CA SER A 153 -6.96 0.02 24.63
C SER A 153 -8.42 -0.47 24.68
N GLN A 154 -9.25 -0.02 23.73
CA GLN A 154 -10.70 -0.30 23.72
C GLN A 154 -11.04 -1.80 23.59
N LYS A 155 -10.12 -2.63 23.09
CA LYS A 155 -10.17 -4.10 23.14
C LYS A 155 -8.76 -4.58 23.54
N GLY A 156 -8.65 -5.53 24.46
CA GLY A 156 -7.40 -5.87 25.15
C GLY A 156 -6.17 -6.10 24.24
N ARG A 157 -4.96 -5.91 24.80
CA ARG A 157 -3.64 -6.07 24.15
C ARG A 157 -3.42 -5.30 22.82
N MET A 158 -4.34 -4.44 22.39
CA MET A 158 -4.10 -3.56 21.23
C MET A 158 -3.03 -2.52 21.58
N LEU A 159 -2.01 -2.40 20.72
CA LEU A 159 -0.95 -1.42 20.93
C LEU A 159 -1.49 0.01 20.79
N PRO A 160 -1.07 0.95 21.65
CA PRO A 160 -1.44 2.35 21.51
C PRO A 160 -0.88 2.90 20.20
N VAL A 161 -1.65 3.76 19.53
CA VAL A 161 -1.31 4.31 18.20
C VAL A 161 0.09 4.94 18.18
N TRP A 162 0.50 5.61 19.26
CA TRP A 162 1.84 6.18 19.40
C TRP A 162 3.00 5.19 19.27
N ALA A 163 2.87 4.04 19.91
CA ALA A 163 3.89 3.00 19.85
C ALA A 163 4.03 2.44 18.42
N LEU A 164 2.99 2.62 17.60
CA LEU A 164 2.97 2.23 16.19
C LEU A 164 3.50 3.34 15.26
N VAL A 165 3.16 4.60 15.56
CA VAL A 165 3.56 5.76 14.75
C VAL A 165 5.08 5.89 14.69
N VAL A 166 5.77 5.72 15.81
CA VAL A 166 7.24 5.88 15.88
C VAL A 166 7.96 4.91 14.93
N PRO A 167 7.73 3.58 14.98
CA PRO A 167 8.28 2.64 14.01
C PRO A 167 7.90 2.94 12.55
N THR A 168 6.65 3.35 12.28
CA THR A 168 6.18 3.63 10.91
C THR A 168 6.90 4.84 10.31
N VAL A 169 6.99 5.94 11.06
CA VAL A 169 7.68 7.16 10.63
C VAL A 169 9.17 6.88 10.45
N PHE A 170 9.79 6.17 11.40
CA PHE A 170 11.20 5.81 11.30
C PHE A 170 11.50 4.95 10.07
N HIS A 171 10.68 3.93 9.81
CA HIS A 171 10.81 3.10 8.61
C HIS A 171 10.66 3.92 7.31
N GLY A 172 9.65 4.80 7.24
CA GLY A 172 9.42 5.67 6.08
C GLY A 172 10.60 6.60 5.80
N LEU A 173 11.13 7.23 6.86
CA LEU A 173 12.31 8.10 6.76
C LEU A 173 13.55 7.33 6.31
N LEU A 174 13.80 6.16 6.91
CA LEU A 174 14.98 5.35 6.61
C LEU A 174 14.97 4.87 5.14
N LYS A 175 13.80 4.45 4.65
CA LYS A 175 13.59 4.06 3.25
C LYS A 175 13.80 5.24 2.29
N TYR A 176 13.31 6.42 2.63
CA TYR A 176 13.50 7.64 1.84
C TYR A 176 14.98 8.08 1.80
N LEU A 177 15.67 8.05 2.94
CA LEU A 177 17.10 8.38 3.00
C LEU A 177 17.92 7.39 2.17
N PHE A 178 17.59 6.11 2.22
CA PHE A 178 18.27 5.09 1.42
C PHE A 178 18.04 5.29 -0.08
N SER A 179 16.79 5.53 -0.49
CA SER A 179 16.49 5.78 -1.91
C SER A 179 17.20 7.02 -2.45
N LEU A 180 17.39 8.05 -1.61
CA LEU A 180 18.18 9.24 -1.94
C LEU A 180 19.67 8.90 -2.14
N VAL A 181 20.25 8.10 -1.24
CA VAL A 181 21.65 7.65 -1.35
C VAL A 181 21.86 6.82 -2.61
N VAL A 182 20.98 5.87 -2.90
CA VAL A 182 21.08 5.03 -4.09
C VAL A 182 20.90 5.86 -5.36
N ARG A 183 19.92 6.78 -5.40
CA ARG A 183 19.74 7.69 -6.53
C ARG A 183 20.96 8.57 -6.76
N GLY A 184 21.57 9.09 -5.69
CA GLY A 184 22.79 9.91 -5.77
C GLY A 184 24.04 9.13 -6.19
N GLY A 185 24.12 7.85 -5.81
CA GLY A 185 25.22 6.95 -6.20
C GLY A 185 25.06 6.31 -7.59
N ALA A 186 23.82 6.11 -8.06
CA ALA A 186 23.51 5.52 -9.36
C ALA A 186 23.66 6.50 -10.54
N LEU A 187 24.06 7.75 -10.29
CA LEU A 187 24.27 8.78 -11.30
C LEU A 187 25.79 9.02 -11.51
N PRO A 188 26.46 8.36 -12.47
CA PRO A 188 27.81 8.73 -12.85
C PRO A 188 27.78 10.15 -13.46
N ARG A 189 28.58 11.07 -12.92
CA ARG A 189 28.64 12.47 -13.35
C ARG A 189 29.12 12.65 -14.81
N ASP A 190 29.68 11.62 -15.42
CA ASP A 190 30.35 11.71 -16.73
C ASP A 190 29.47 11.39 -17.96
N LEU A 191 28.18 11.08 -17.78
CA LEU A 191 27.26 10.70 -18.88
C LEU A 191 26.12 11.71 -19.13
N MET A 192 26.30 12.97 -18.73
CA MET A 192 25.32 14.04 -18.94
C MET A 192 25.55 14.72 -20.31
N ASP A 193 25.13 14.08 -21.39
CA ASP A 193 24.97 14.72 -22.70
C ASP A 193 23.48 14.77 -23.11
N GLN A 194 23.10 15.84 -23.80
CA GLN A 194 21.83 16.59 -23.71
C GLN A 194 20.51 15.92 -24.16
N THR A 195 20.34 14.59 -24.13
CA THR A 195 19.04 13.96 -24.49
C THR A 195 18.66 12.75 -23.64
N SER A 196 19.53 12.24 -22.77
CA SER A 196 19.29 11.07 -21.91
C SER A 196 18.99 11.39 -20.44
N SER A 197 19.06 12.66 -20.01
CA SER A 197 18.95 13.03 -18.59
C SER A 197 17.63 12.64 -17.93
N GLN A 198 16.49 12.74 -18.64
CA GLN A 198 15.18 12.37 -18.09
C GLN A 198 15.03 10.86 -17.91
N GLU A 199 15.43 10.06 -18.90
CA GLU A 199 15.34 8.60 -18.82
C GLU A 199 16.31 8.05 -17.76
N ILE A 200 17.51 8.61 -17.68
CA ILE A 200 18.50 8.27 -16.65
C ILE A 200 17.98 8.63 -15.25
N GLU A 201 17.39 9.82 -15.09
CA GLU A 201 16.82 10.24 -13.79
C GLU A 201 15.65 9.35 -13.35
N LEU A 202 14.75 8.99 -14.28
CA LEU A 202 13.66 8.06 -14.01
C LEU A 202 14.21 6.67 -13.63
N THR A 203 15.20 6.16 -14.36
CA THR A 203 15.81 4.86 -14.09
C THR A 203 16.50 4.84 -12.72
N ALA A 204 17.27 5.87 -12.39
CA ALA A 204 17.92 6.00 -11.09
C ALA A 204 16.90 6.10 -9.95
N THR A 205 15.78 6.81 -10.18
CA THR A 205 14.69 6.90 -9.20
C THR A 205 14.02 5.55 -8.99
N LEU A 206 13.72 4.81 -10.06
CA LEU A 206 13.13 3.47 -9.97
C LEU A 206 14.08 2.50 -9.25
N VAL A 207 15.36 2.47 -9.62
CA VAL A 207 16.37 1.64 -8.96
C VAL A 207 16.52 1.99 -7.48
N GLY A 208 16.49 3.28 -7.14
CA GLY A 208 16.50 3.75 -5.76
C GLY A 208 15.28 3.28 -4.96
N LEU A 209 14.09 3.31 -5.55
CA LEU A 209 12.86 2.83 -4.91
C LEU A 209 12.85 1.31 -4.74
N PHE A 210 13.19 0.55 -5.80
CA PHE A 210 13.25 -0.91 -5.76
C PHE A 210 14.29 -1.44 -4.78
N SER A 211 15.50 -0.85 -4.78
CA SER A 211 16.55 -1.23 -3.84
C SER A 211 16.16 -0.93 -2.40
N ALA A 212 15.50 0.20 -2.14
CA ALA A 212 14.96 0.52 -0.82
C ALA A 212 13.88 -0.50 -0.40
N ASP A 213 12.95 -0.87 -1.30
CA ASP A 213 11.94 -1.90 -1.03
C ASP A 213 12.57 -3.24 -0.62
N VAL A 214 13.61 -3.68 -1.34
CA VAL A 214 14.29 -4.94 -1.05
C VAL A 214 15.05 -4.88 0.27
N ALA A 215 15.82 -3.81 0.51
CA ALA A 215 16.63 -3.65 1.72
C ALA A 215 15.75 -3.55 2.98
N PHE A 216 14.61 -2.87 2.89
CA PHE A 216 13.71 -2.62 4.02
C PHE A 216 12.54 -3.60 4.12
N TYR A 217 12.46 -4.60 3.26
CA TYR A 217 11.43 -5.64 3.29
C TYR A 217 11.29 -6.35 4.66
N PRO A 218 12.39 -6.72 5.36
CA PRO A 218 12.27 -7.36 6.68
C PRO A 218 11.66 -6.42 7.73
N LEU A 219 12.00 -5.12 7.68
CA LEU A 219 11.45 -4.11 8.59
C LEU A 219 9.97 -3.84 8.31
N GLU A 220 9.58 -3.82 7.04
CA GLU A 220 8.17 -3.74 6.66
C GLU A 220 7.37 -4.93 7.21
N THR A 221 7.94 -6.14 7.14
CA THR A 221 7.33 -7.36 7.69
C THR A 221 7.12 -7.25 9.20
N ILE A 222 8.13 -6.77 9.94
CA ILE A 222 8.00 -6.53 11.39
C ILE A 222 6.90 -5.50 11.66
N LEU A 223 6.86 -4.43 10.87
CA LEU A 223 5.87 -3.37 11.00
C LEU A 223 4.45 -3.90 10.79
N HIS A 224 4.21 -4.72 9.76
CA HIS A 224 2.90 -5.37 9.53
C HIS A 224 2.47 -6.23 10.71
N ARG A 225 3.38 -7.05 11.27
CA ARG A 225 3.07 -7.88 12.43
C ARG A 225 2.78 -7.03 13.68
N LEU A 226 3.46 -5.90 13.84
CA LEU A 226 3.19 -4.94 14.92
C LEU A 226 1.80 -4.29 14.75
N HIS A 227 1.40 -3.91 13.53
CA HIS A 227 0.09 -3.32 13.25
C HIS A 227 -1.07 -4.27 13.55
N LEU A 228 -0.83 -5.58 13.41
CA LEU A 228 -1.80 -6.64 13.70
C LEU A 228 -1.76 -7.10 15.17
N GLN A 229 -0.84 -6.55 15.98
CA GLN A 229 -0.74 -6.95 17.36
C GLN A 229 -1.94 -6.48 18.18
N GLY A 230 -2.64 -7.44 18.79
CA GLY A 230 -3.84 -7.19 19.57
C GLY A 230 -5.13 -7.10 18.75
N THR A 231 -5.06 -7.28 17.41
CA THR A 231 -6.27 -7.48 16.60
C THR A 231 -6.65 -8.95 16.59
N ARG A 232 -7.93 -9.25 16.82
CA ARG A 232 -8.48 -10.62 16.72
C ARG A 232 -8.68 -10.98 15.24
N THR A 233 -7.57 -11.15 14.52
CA THR A 233 -7.55 -11.40 13.08
C THR A 233 -7.21 -12.85 12.79
N ILE A 234 -8.07 -13.48 11.99
CA ILE A 234 -7.87 -14.83 11.44
C ILE A 234 -7.53 -14.65 9.96
N THR A 235 -6.37 -15.16 9.53
CA THR A 235 -5.85 -15.09 8.16
C THR A 235 -6.17 -16.35 7.36
N ASP A 236 -6.10 -16.27 6.05
CA ASP A 236 -6.19 -17.46 5.19
C ASP A 236 -4.86 -18.22 5.20
N ASN A 237 -4.91 -19.56 5.26
CA ASN A 237 -3.71 -20.39 5.20
C ASN A 237 -3.17 -20.46 3.76
N LEU A 238 -2.09 -19.75 3.49
CA LEU A 238 -1.44 -19.71 2.17
C LEU A 238 -0.55 -20.92 1.85
N ASP A 239 -0.40 -21.92 2.72
CA ASP A 239 0.30 -23.17 2.36
C ASP A 239 -0.63 -24.14 1.60
N SER A 240 -1.87 -24.21 2.05
CA SER A 240 -2.88 -25.19 1.61
C SER A 240 -3.99 -24.52 0.79
N GLY A 241 -4.42 -23.31 1.16
CA GLY A 241 -5.55 -22.58 0.57
C GLY A 241 -6.92 -23.03 1.06
N TYR A 242 -6.99 -24.03 1.96
CA TYR A 242 -8.25 -24.61 2.44
C TYR A 242 -8.60 -24.26 3.89
N GLU A 243 -7.65 -23.78 4.67
CA GLU A 243 -7.79 -23.55 6.11
C GLU A 243 -7.62 -22.08 6.46
N VAL A 244 -7.97 -21.72 7.69
CA VAL A 244 -7.76 -20.37 8.25
C VAL A 244 -6.87 -20.49 9.47
N THR A 245 -5.89 -19.61 9.58
CA THR A 245 -4.91 -19.60 10.68
C THR A 245 -5.08 -18.34 11.51
N PRO A 246 -5.19 -18.45 12.84
CA PRO A 246 -5.12 -17.28 13.69
C PRO A 246 -3.69 -16.73 13.81
N ILE A 247 -3.53 -15.41 13.76
CA ILE A 247 -2.21 -14.76 13.88
C ILE A 247 -1.71 -14.72 15.34
N LEU A 248 -2.64 -14.56 16.29
CA LEU A 248 -2.36 -14.36 17.72
C LEU A 248 -3.30 -15.21 18.57
N THR A 249 -3.10 -16.52 18.58
CA THR A 249 -3.88 -17.39 19.47
C THR A 249 -2.99 -18.45 20.10
N SER A 250 -2.80 -18.34 21.39
CA SER A 250 -3.19 -19.45 22.26
C SER A 250 -4.69 -19.30 22.48
N TYR A 251 -5.51 -19.95 21.64
CA TYR A 251 -6.85 -20.35 22.07
C TYR A 251 -6.65 -21.70 22.75
N GLU A 252 -6.20 -21.66 24.00
CA GLU A 252 -6.38 -22.79 24.94
C GLU A 252 -7.66 -22.54 25.73
#